data_AF-A0A4Q2U063-F1
#
_entry.id   AF-A0A4Q2U063-F1
#
_cell.length_a   1.000
_cell.length_b   1.000
_cell.length_c   1.000
_cell.angle_alpha   90.00
_cell.angle_beta   90.00
_cell.angle_gamma   90.00
#
_symmetry.space_group_name_H-M   'P 1'
#
loop_
_entity.id
_entity.type
_entity.pdbx_description
1 polymer ?
#
loop_
_entity_poly.entity_id
_entity_poly.type
_entity_poly.pdbx_seq_one_letter_code
_entity_poly.pdbx_strand_id
1 'polypeptide(L)'
;MKENVKAYAGAVKARLDLVPPVFKLKVSLALAFGAAKYGEHNWRSVEALPVRASTYIAAMHRHLDAWASGEDVADDSGVDHLAHLAASCAILMDARAAGRFEDDRAALDLSAERAAAEAVMGRWATPTA
;
A
#
# COMPACT_ATOMS: atom_id res chain seq x y z
N MET A 1 -44.37 9.01 -10.65
CA MET A 1 -43.37 8.72 -9.61
C MET A 1 -42.24 9.74 -9.80
N LYS A 2 -41.97 10.63 -8.83
CA LYS A 2 -40.84 11.57 -8.97
C LYS A 2 -39.55 10.75 -8.91
N GLU A 3 -38.76 10.78 -9.98
CA GLU A 3 -37.45 10.13 -10.00
C GLU A 3 -36.56 10.74 -8.91
N ASN A 4 -35.91 9.87 -8.13
CA ASN A 4 -34.94 10.27 -7.12
C ASN A 4 -33.63 10.66 -7.83
N VAL A 5 -33.58 11.89 -8.35
CA VAL A 5 -32.42 12.46 -9.07
C VAL A 5 -31.12 12.33 -8.26
N LYS A 6 -31.22 12.36 -6.92
CA LYS A 6 -30.08 12.17 -6.01
C LYS A 6 -29.54 10.73 -6.03
N ALA A 7 -30.41 9.72 -6.18
CA ALA A 7 -29.99 8.33 -6.28
C ALA A 7 -29.18 8.08 -7.56
N TYR A 8 -29.65 8.58 -8.71
CA TYR A 8 -28.92 8.47 -9.97
C TYR A 8 -27.59 9.24 -9.94
N ALA A 9 -27.62 10.49 -9.47
CA ALA A 9 -26.40 11.30 -9.31
C ALA A 9 -25.41 10.71 -8.27
N GLY A 10 -25.90 9.88 -7.35
CA GLY A 10 -25.07 9.13 -6.41
C GLY A 10 -24.45 7.87 -7.02
N ALA A 11 -25.18 7.16 -7.89
CA ALA A 11 -24.76 5.89 -8.48
C ALA A 11 -23.50 6.01 -9.36
N VAL A 12 -23.26 7.18 -9.95
CA VAL A 12 -22.07 7.44 -10.80
C VAL A 12 -20.85 7.92 -10.01
N LYS A 13 -20.95 8.11 -8.68
CA LYS A 13 -19.84 8.58 -7.85
C LYS A 13 -18.99 7.43 -7.34
N ALA A 14 -17.74 7.73 -7.02
CA ALA A 14 -16.84 6.77 -6.37
C ALA A 14 -17.44 6.28 -5.04
N ARG A 15 -17.43 4.96 -4.84
CA ARG A 15 -17.97 4.28 -3.66
C ARG A 15 -16.95 4.25 -2.50
N LEU A 16 -16.63 5.42 -1.96
CA LEU A 16 -15.66 5.60 -0.85
C LEU A 16 -16.10 4.90 0.45
N ASP A 17 -17.39 4.58 0.56
CA ASP A 17 -17.99 3.82 1.65
C ASP A 17 -17.54 2.35 1.68
N LEU A 18 -17.08 1.78 0.55
CA LEU A 18 -16.62 0.39 0.48
C LEU A 18 -15.29 0.13 1.18
N VAL A 19 -14.51 1.17 1.46
CA VAL A 19 -13.28 1.03 2.25
C VAL A 19 -13.68 0.72 3.71
N PRO A 20 -13.30 -0.44 4.26
CA PRO A 20 -13.75 -0.87 5.58
C PRO A 20 -13.42 0.17 6.67
N PRO A 21 -14.35 0.47 7.61
CA PRO A 21 -14.07 1.41 8.69
C PRO A 21 -12.85 1.04 9.55
N VAL A 22 -12.63 -0.25 9.80
CA VAL A 22 -11.44 -0.75 10.54
C VAL A 22 -10.15 -0.43 9.81
N PHE A 23 -10.13 -0.56 8.48
CA PHE A 23 -8.99 -0.18 7.66
C PHE A 23 -8.70 1.32 7.78
N LYS A 24 -9.74 2.17 7.65
CA LYS A 24 -9.60 3.63 7.81
C LYS A 24 -9.00 3.99 9.17
N LEU A 25 -9.52 3.39 10.24
CA LEU A 25 -9.05 3.64 11.60
C LEU A 25 -7.59 3.25 11.77
N LYS A 26 -7.23 2.01 11.42
CA LYS A 26 -5.85 1.52 11.59
C LYS A 26 -4.85 2.30 10.74
N VAL A 27 -5.15 2.55 9.46
CA VAL A 27 -4.27 3.33 8.58
C VAL A 27 -4.14 4.77 9.06
N SER A 28 -5.20 5.36 9.61
CA SER A 28 -5.11 6.72 10.18
C SER A 28 -4.12 6.81 11.34
N LEU A 29 -3.98 5.75 12.15
CA LEU A 29 -2.98 5.70 13.23
C LEU A 29 -1.55 5.63 12.69
N ALA A 30 -1.31 4.80 11.67
CA ALA A 30 0.01 4.73 11.02
C ALA A 30 0.40 6.08 10.37
N LEU A 31 -0.55 6.74 9.71
CA LEU A 31 -0.34 8.08 9.15
C LEU A 31 -0.13 9.13 10.24
N ALA A 32 -0.85 9.06 11.35
CA ALA A 32 -0.67 9.97 12.49
C ALA A 32 0.70 9.79 13.15
N PHE A 33 1.18 8.55 13.29
CA PHE A 33 2.54 8.28 13.76
C PHE A 33 3.59 8.89 12.81
N GLY A 34 3.43 8.70 11.50
CA GLY A 34 4.29 9.34 10.50
C GLY A 34 4.25 10.86 10.57
N ALA A 35 3.07 11.45 10.73
CA ALA A 35 2.88 12.88 10.87
C ALA A 35 3.57 13.44 12.13
N ALA A 36 3.47 12.74 13.26
CA ALA A 36 4.16 13.13 14.50
C ALA A 36 5.69 13.13 14.34
N LYS A 37 6.23 12.22 13.52
CA LYS A 37 7.68 12.07 13.33
C LYS A 37 8.25 12.97 12.24
N TYR A 38 7.50 13.20 11.16
CA TYR A 38 8.01 13.81 9.94
C TYR A 38 7.20 15.01 9.44
N GLY A 39 6.13 15.39 10.15
CA GLY A 39 5.17 16.41 9.75
C GLY A 39 4.03 15.85 8.89
N GLU A 40 2.87 16.48 8.99
CA GLU A 40 1.68 16.12 8.22
C GLU A 40 1.91 16.34 6.72
N HIS A 41 1.53 15.36 5.90
CA HIS A 41 1.53 15.45 4.44
C HIS A 41 2.87 15.89 3.81
N ASN A 42 4.00 15.69 4.50
CA ASN A 42 5.31 16.14 4.04
C ASN A 42 5.70 15.57 2.67
N TRP A 43 5.17 14.40 2.31
CA TRP A 43 5.31 13.74 1.02
C TRP A 43 4.69 14.51 -0.17
N ARG A 44 3.93 15.57 0.11
CA ARG A 44 3.40 16.52 -0.89
C ARG A 44 4.24 17.79 -1.02
N SER A 45 5.14 18.06 -0.08
CA SER A 45 5.88 19.32 -0.04
C SER A 45 6.96 19.40 -1.12
N VAL A 46 7.10 20.58 -1.74
CA VAL A 46 8.19 20.88 -2.69
C VAL A 46 9.52 21.13 -1.98
N GLU A 47 9.47 21.53 -0.71
CA GLU A 47 10.65 21.76 0.15
C GLU A 47 11.21 20.45 0.71
N ALA A 48 10.38 19.39 0.76
CA ALA A 48 10.81 18.05 1.15
C ALA A 48 11.41 17.28 -0.04
N LEU A 49 12.28 16.30 0.26
CA LEU A 49 12.79 15.37 -0.74
C LEU A 49 11.64 14.56 -1.38
N PRO A 50 11.76 14.20 -2.67
CA PRO A 50 10.80 13.33 -3.34
C PRO A 50 10.60 11.98 -2.62
N VAL A 51 9.40 11.42 -2.77
CA VAL A 51 9.06 10.08 -2.30
C VAL A 51 9.67 9.05 -3.24
N ARG A 52 10.76 8.42 -2.82
CA ARG A 52 11.44 7.36 -3.56
C ARG A 52 10.73 6.03 -3.42
N ALA A 53 10.48 5.35 -4.54
CA ALA A 53 9.83 4.04 -4.55
C ALA A 53 10.59 3.00 -3.71
N SER A 54 11.90 2.92 -3.85
CA SER A 54 12.77 1.95 -3.15
C SER A 54 12.67 2.06 -1.63
N THR A 55 12.61 3.28 -1.08
CA THR A 55 12.48 3.53 0.36
C THR A 55 11.19 2.95 0.91
N TYR A 56 10.07 3.19 0.23
CA TYR A 56 8.77 2.69 0.65
C TYR A 56 8.63 1.20 0.39
N ILE A 57 9.19 0.67 -0.70
CA ILE A 57 9.27 -0.79 -0.95
C ILE A 57 9.99 -1.49 0.21
N ALA A 58 11.15 -0.99 0.64
CA ALA A 58 11.88 -1.55 1.75
C ALA A 58 11.09 -1.48 3.08
N ALA A 59 10.38 -0.37 3.34
CA ALA A 59 9.51 -0.26 4.51
C ALA A 59 8.35 -1.26 4.47
N MET A 60 7.70 -1.39 3.32
CA MET A 60 6.61 -2.35 3.10
C MET A 60 7.08 -3.79 3.32
N HIS A 61 8.25 -4.17 2.81
CA HIS A 61 8.82 -5.51 3.06
C HIS A 61 9.03 -5.78 4.54
N ARG A 62 9.62 -4.84 5.31
CA ARG A 62 9.82 -5.04 6.76
C ARG A 62 8.51 -5.28 7.51
N HIS A 63 7.45 -4.53 7.19
CA HIS A 63 6.16 -4.74 7.83
C HIS A 63 5.48 -6.03 7.36
N LEU A 64 5.59 -6.36 6.07
CA LEU A 64 5.03 -7.60 5.52
C LEU A 64 5.71 -8.84 6.10
N ASP A 65 7.05 -8.83 6.18
CA ASP A 65 7.84 -9.95 6.68
C ASP A 65 7.60 -10.17 8.18
N ALA A 66 7.51 -9.10 8.98
CA ALA A 66 7.15 -9.18 10.40
C ALA A 66 5.74 -9.76 10.59
N TRP A 67 4.76 -9.25 9.83
CA TRP A 67 3.39 -9.77 9.87
C TRP A 67 3.30 -11.23 9.44
N ALA A 68 3.99 -11.61 8.37
CA ALA A 68 4.07 -12.99 7.90
C ALA A 68 4.76 -13.91 8.93
N SER A 69 5.59 -13.36 9.80
CA SER A 69 6.26 -14.07 10.90
C SER A 69 5.41 -14.16 12.18
N GLY A 70 4.18 -13.64 12.16
CA GLY A 70 3.24 -13.69 13.28
C GLY A 70 3.26 -12.46 14.21
N GLU A 71 3.95 -11.38 13.83
CA GLU A 71 3.92 -10.12 14.57
C GLU A 71 2.78 -9.23 14.06
N ASP A 72 1.75 -9.03 14.87
CA ASP A 72 0.59 -8.22 14.46
C ASP A 72 0.85 -6.70 14.55
N VAL A 73 1.72 -6.28 15.48
CA VAL A 73 1.90 -4.89 15.88
C VAL A 73 3.38 -4.51 15.87
N ALA A 74 3.71 -3.38 15.25
CA ALA A 74 5.06 -2.85 15.21
C ALA A 74 5.47 -2.27 16.58
N ASP A 75 6.61 -2.72 17.10
CA ASP A 75 7.13 -2.37 18.42
C ASP A 75 7.37 -0.86 18.61
N ASP A 76 7.78 -0.16 17.55
CA ASP A 76 8.14 1.26 17.60
C ASP A 76 6.94 2.21 17.78
N SER A 77 5.77 1.79 17.31
CA SER A 77 4.59 2.63 17.16
C SER A 77 3.37 2.08 17.88
N GLY A 78 3.37 0.78 18.22
CA GLY A 78 2.19 0.09 18.74
C GLY A 78 1.06 -0.02 17.70
N VAL A 79 1.36 0.16 16.41
CA VAL A 79 0.39 0.13 15.31
C VAL A 79 0.54 -1.15 14.47
N ASP A 80 -0.59 -1.63 13.97
CA ASP A 80 -0.70 -2.82 13.13
C ASP A 80 0.26 -2.78 11.91
N HIS A 81 1.00 -3.87 11.66
CA HIS A 81 1.94 -3.94 10.54
C HIS A 81 1.25 -3.75 9.17
N LEU A 82 0.04 -4.30 8.99
CA LEU A 82 -0.73 -4.12 7.75
C LEU A 82 -1.18 -2.67 7.58
N ALA A 83 -1.36 -1.93 8.68
CA ALA A 83 -1.69 -0.50 8.61
C ALA A 83 -0.51 0.33 8.11
N HIS A 84 0.71 0.03 8.55
CA HIS A 84 1.92 0.67 8.03
C HIS A 84 2.18 0.33 6.55
N LEU A 85 1.95 -0.93 6.18
CA LEU A 85 1.99 -1.37 4.79
C LEU A 85 0.99 -0.57 3.92
N ALA A 86 -0.25 -0.46 4.37
CA ALA A 86 -1.29 0.30 3.68
C ALA A 86 -1.04 1.82 3.66
N ALA A 87 -0.51 2.40 4.73
CA ALA A 87 -0.11 3.81 4.78
C ALA A 87 1.00 4.11 3.76
N SER A 88 1.98 3.20 3.63
CA SER A 88 3.03 3.29 2.62
C SER A 88 2.45 3.30 1.20
N CYS A 89 1.50 2.41 0.89
CA CYS A 89 0.78 2.41 -0.39
C CYS A 89 0.01 3.72 -0.62
N ALA A 90 -0.68 4.23 0.40
CA ALA A 90 -1.43 5.48 0.31
C ALA A 90 -0.51 6.68 0.00
N ILE A 91 0.63 6.78 0.69
CA ILE A 91 1.61 7.83 0.45
C ILE A 91 2.19 7.75 -0.97
N LEU A 92 2.54 6.55 -1.46
CA LEU A 92 3.02 6.36 -2.83
C LEU A 92 1.99 6.81 -3.88
N MET A 93 0.72 6.46 -3.70
CA MET A 93 -0.35 6.90 -4.61
C MET A 93 -0.55 8.42 -4.58
N ASP A 94 -0.53 9.01 -3.39
CA ASP A 94 -0.72 10.44 -3.18
C ASP A 94 0.48 11.27 -3.71
N ALA A 95 1.70 10.83 -3.46
CA ALA A 95 2.91 11.45 -3.99
C ALA A 95 2.94 11.42 -5.53
N ARG A 96 2.46 10.33 -6.15
CA ARG A 96 2.30 10.26 -7.61
C ARG A 96 1.31 11.32 -8.11
N ALA A 97 0.15 11.43 -7.46
CA ALA A 97 -0.85 12.44 -7.82
C ALA A 97 -0.34 13.88 -7.60
N ALA A 98 0.51 14.09 -6.60
CA ALA A 98 1.13 15.37 -6.28
C ALA A 98 2.38 15.70 -7.11
N GLY A 99 2.84 14.82 -8.01
CA GLY A 99 4.07 15.02 -8.77
C GLY A 99 5.34 15.03 -7.90
N ARG A 100 5.30 14.36 -6.73
CA ARG A 100 6.39 14.25 -5.76
C ARG A 100 6.98 12.84 -5.67
N PHE A 101 6.55 11.94 -6.54
CA PHE A 101 7.05 10.56 -6.61
C PHE A 101 8.29 10.46 -7.49
N GLU A 102 9.34 9.84 -6.97
CA GLU A 102 10.56 9.46 -7.69
C GLU A 102 10.55 7.94 -7.91
N ASP A 103 10.45 7.55 -9.18
CA ASP A 103 10.47 6.14 -9.56
C ASP A 103 11.91 5.64 -9.74
N ASP A 104 12.51 5.15 -8.66
CA ASP A 104 13.84 4.54 -8.64
C ASP A 104 13.80 3.01 -8.58
N ARG A 105 12.67 2.41 -9.01
CA ARG A 105 12.53 0.95 -9.06
C ARG A 105 13.46 0.36 -10.11
N ALA A 106 14.11 -0.76 -9.78
CA ALA A 106 14.89 -1.51 -10.77
C ALA A 106 13.95 -2.08 -11.84
N ALA A 107 14.19 -1.72 -13.11
CA ALA A 107 13.51 -2.30 -14.26
C ALA A 107 14.23 -3.58 -14.69
N LEU A 108 14.01 -4.67 -13.95
CA LEU A 108 14.49 -6.00 -14.31
C LEU A 108 13.35 -6.80 -14.95
N ASP A 109 13.56 -7.27 -16.17
CA ASP A 109 12.69 -8.28 -16.77
C ASP A 109 13.07 -9.65 -16.20
N LEU A 110 12.19 -10.22 -15.38
CA LEU A 110 12.35 -11.54 -14.76
C LEU A 110 11.44 -12.59 -15.40
N SER A 111 10.88 -12.31 -16.59
CA SER A 111 9.90 -13.19 -17.23
C SER A 111 10.49 -14.57 -17.54
N ALA A 112 11.73 -14.62 -18.07
CA ALA A 112 12.43 -15.86 -18.36
C ALA A 112 12.76 -16.65 -17.09
N GLU A 113 13.26 -15.98 -16.04
CA GLU A 113 13.60 -16.56 -14.76
C GLU A 113 12.36 -17.12 -14.04
N ARG A 114 11.23 -16.40 -14.09
CA ARG A 114 9.94 -16.85 -13.55
C ARG A 114 9.44 -18.08 -14.29
N ALA A 115 9.45 -18.06 -15.62
CA ALA A 115 9.02 -19.20 -16.43
C ALA A 115 9.90 -20.45 -16.15
N ALA A 116 11.21 -20.27 -16.00
CA ALA A 116 12.12 -21.34 -15.63
C ALA A 116 11.80 -21.90 -14.23
N ALA A 117 11.56 -21.04 -13.24
CA ALA A 117 11.19 -21.46 -11.89
C ALA A 117 9.86 -22.23 -11.85
N GLU A 118 8.83 -21.73 -12.54
CA GLU A 118 7.52 -22.38 -12.65
C GLU A 118 7.62 -23.76 -13.35
N ALA A 119 8.42 -23.87 -14.41
CA ALA A 119 8.65 -25.14 -15.09
C ALA A 119 9.35 -26.18 -14.19
N VAL A 120 10.22 -25.75 -13.25
CA VAL A 120 10.79 -26.63 -12.24
C VAL A 120 9.71 -27.08 -11.25
N MET A 121 8.92 -26.15 -10.72
CA MET A 121 7.84 -26.46 -9.77
C MET A 121 6.79 -27.41 -10.39
N GLY A 122 6.46 -27.23 -11.67
CA GLY A 122 5.54 -28.08 -12.41
C GLY A 122 5.98 -29.54 -12.52
N ARG A 123 7.28 -29.84 -12.41
CA ARG A 123 7.78 -31.24 -12.39
C ARG A 123 7.46 -31.97 -11.09
N TRP A 124 7.23 -31.22 -10.00
CA TRP A 124 6.90 -31.76 -8.69
C TRP A 124 5.40 -31.74 -8.40
N ALA A 125 4.62 -31.03 -9.23
CA ALA A 125 3.17 -31.04 -9.17
C ALA A 125 2.68 -32.46 -9.49
N THR A 126 2.50 -33.27 -8.45
CA THR A 126 1.83 -34.56 -8.58
C THR A 126 0.34 -34.25 -8.76
N PRO A 127 -0.36 -34.82 -9.75
CA PRO A 127 -1.81 -34.70 -9.80
C PRO A 127 -2.37 -35.24 -8.48
N THR A 128 -3.01 -34.39 -7.70
CA THR A 128 -3.81 -34.84 -6.57
C THR A 128 -4.92 -35.73 -7.13
N ALA A 129 -4.94 -37.00 -6.69
CA ALA A 129 -6.01 -37.95 -6.97
C ALA A 129 -7.33 -37.50 -6.32
#